data_AF-A0A2T4J9L5-F1
#
_entry.id   AF-A0A2T4J9L5-F1
#
_cell.length_a   1.000
_cell.length_b   1.000
_cell.length_c   1.000
_cell.angle_alpha   90.00
_cell.angle_beta   90.00
_cell.angle_gamma   90.00
#
_symmetry.space_group_name_H-M   'P 1'
#
loop_
_entity.id
_entity.type
_entity.pdbx_description
1 polymer ?
#
loop_
_entity_poly.entity_id
_entity_poly.type
_entity_poly.pdbx_seq_one_letter_code
_entity_poly.pdbx_strand_id
1 'polypeptide(L)'
;MTFRRQVRWALTRGGAAVVAGGGLALAAVLLEAGGYAGASRAAAAASVGLIAGGALLVLGGAVARPAQRAAFRGGLPAGRLRDWGQRHALLRWWYWVDETGRDRDG
;
A
#
# COMPACT_ATOMS: atom_id res chain seq x y z
N MET A 1 6.65 -12.45 -7.81
CA MET A 1 7.01 -11.88 -6.49
C MET A 1 6.02 -12.45 -5.49
N THR A 2 6.47 -13.10 -4.41
CA THR A 2 5.55 -13.76 -3.47
C THR A 2 4.77 -12.74 -2.64
N PHE A 3 3.54 -13.08 -2.23
CA PHE A 3 2.66 -12.25 -1.41
C PHE A 3 3.36 -11.69 -0.16
N ARG A 4 4.10 -12.53 0.57
CA ARG A 4 4.87 -12.11 1.75
C ARG A 4 5.97 -11.10 1.39
N ARG A 5 6.63 -11.27 0.25
CA ARG A 5 7.63 -10.30 -0.24
C ARG A 5 6.96 -8.99 -0.63
N GLN A 6 5.78 -9.02 -1.26
CA GLN A 6 5.04 -7.82 -1.64
C GLN A 6 4.59 -7.01 -0.41
N VAL A 7 4.01 -7.67 0.59
CA VAL A 7 3.62 -7.04 1.87
C VAL A 7 4.85 -6.44 2.56
N ARG A 8 5.94 -7.21 2.69
CA ARG A 8 7.16 -6.73 3.34
C ARG A 8 7.78 -5.55 2.60
N TRP A 9 7.79 -5.60 1.27
CA TRP A 9 8.29 -4.50 0.44
C TRP A 9 7.43 -3.25 0.56
N ALA A 10 6.10 -3.40 0.59
CA ALA A 10 5.17 -2.29 0.78
C ALA A 10 5.33 -1.63 2.15
N LEU A 11 5.51 -2.43 3.21
CA LEU A 11 5.79 -1.94 4.57
C LEU A 11 7.13 -1.22 4.64
N THR A 12 8.21 -1.80 4.11
CA THR A 12 9.54 -1.19 4.21
C THR A 12 9.63 0.09 3.38
N ARG A 13 9.15 0.08 2.14
CA ARG A 13 9.19 1.27 1.27
C ARG A 13 8.19 2.33 1.70
N GLY A 14 6.97 1.92 2.06
CA GLY A 14 5.95 2.85 2.53
C GLY A 14 6.32 3.48 3.86
N GLY A 15 6.81 2.69 4.82
CA GLY A 15 7.33 3.19 6.10
C GLY A 15 8.54 4.11 5.92
N ALA A 16 9.51 3.74 5.06
CA ALA A 16 10.65 4.60 4.77
C ALA A 16 10.23 5.94 4.14
N ALA A 17 9.24 5.94 3.24
CA ALA A 17 8.71 7.17 2.65
C ALA A 17 8.04 8.07 3.70
N VAL A 18 7.27 7.50 4.63
CA VAL A 18 6.67 8.27 5.73
C VAL A 18 7.75 8.87 6.64
N VAL A 19 8.77 8.09 7.01
CA VAL A 19 9.89 8.60 7.83
C VAL A 19 10.66 9.71 7.11
N ALA A 20 10.96 9.53 5.83
CA ALA A 20 11.62 10.56 5.02
C ALA A 20 10.76 11.82 4.89
N GLY A 21 9.45 11.67 4.71
CA GLY A 21 8.51 12.78 4.70
C GLY A 21 8.47 13.51 6.04
N GLY A 22 8.50 12.80 7.17
CA GLY A 22 8.63 13.41 8.50
C GLY A 22 9.93 14.21 8.66
N GLY A 23 11.06 13.67 8.15
CA GLY A 23 12.34 14.40 8.12
C GLY A 23 12.27 15.69 7.29
N LEU A 24 11.59 15.67 6.14
CA LEU A 24 11.38 16.86 5.32
C LEU A 24 10.44 17.88 5.98
N ALA A 25 9.44 17.45 6.76
CA ALA A 25 8.62 18.37 7.53
C ALA A 25 9.47 19.13 8.56
N LEU A 26 10.38 18.43 9.26
CA LEU A 26 11.33 19.06 10.18
C LEU A 26 12.23 20.06 9.44
N ALA A 27 12.76 19.66 8.28
CA ALA A 27 13.59 20.54 7.46
C ALA A 27 12.82 21.78 6.99
N ALA A 28 11.55 21.66 6.63
CA ALA A 28 10.70 22.79 6.25
C ALA A 28 10.58 23.81 7.40
N VAL A 29 10.36 23.34 8.63
CA VAL A 29 10.31 24.20 9.83
C VAL A 29 11.63 24.94 10.05
N LEU A 30 12.76 24.25 9.92
CA LEU A 30 14.09 24.87 10.06
C LEU A 30 14.37 25.91 8.97
N LEU A 31 13.97 25.62 7.72
CA LEU A 31 14.12 26.55 6.60
C LEU A 31 13.25 27.80 6.78
N GLU A 32 12.03 27.63 7.30
CA GLU A 32 11.13 28.73 7.61
C GLU A 32 11.69 29.62 8.72
N ALA A 33 12.21 29.03 9.79
CA ALA A 33 12.91 29.76 10.85
C ALA A 33 14.15 30.51 10.34
N GLY A 34 14.83 29.97 9.31
CA GLY A 34 15.95 30.62 8.63
C GLY A 34 15.56 31.67 7.58
N GLY A 35 14.27 31.95 7.37
CA GLY A 35 13.80 32.93 6.39
C GLY A 35 13.73 32.43 4.94
N TYR A 36 13.96 31.14 4.69
CA TYR A 36 13.92 30.54 3.36
C TYR A 36 12.51 30.06 2.98
N ALA A 37 11.56 30.99 2.88
CA ALA A 37 10.14 30.69 2.66
C ALA A 37 9.86 29.82 1.40
N GLY A 38 10.60 30.04 0.31
CA GLY A 38 10.46 29.23 -0.92
C GLY A 38 10.88 27.78 -0.72
N ALA A 39 12.02 27.56 -0.05
CA ALA A 39 12.52 26.22 0.24
C ALA A 39 11.67 25.48 1.29
N SER A 40 11.15 26.20 2.30
CA SER A 40 10.20 25.65 3.27
C SER A 40 8.95 25.10 2.58
N ARG A 41 8.31 25.89 1.71
CA ARG A 41 7.09 25.44 0.99
C ARG A 41 7.34 24.21 0.11
N ALA A 42 8.47 24.18 -0.59
CA ALA A 42 8.84 23.03 -1.42
C ALA A 42 9.07 21.77 -0.55
N ALA A 43 9.79 21.90 0.56
CA ALA A 43 10.03 20.80 1.50
C ALA A 43 8.73 20.31 2.15
N ALA A 44 7.82 21.21 2.53
CA ALA A 44 6.52 20.87 3.09
C ALA A 44 5.64 20.11 2.07
N ALA A 45 5.59 20.56 0.81
CA ALA A 45 4.85 19.87 -0.24
C ALA A 45 5.42 18.47 -0.51
N ALA A 46 6.75 18.34 -0.58
CA ALA A 46 7.43 17.05 -0.76
C ALA A 46 7.19 16.10 0.43
N SER A 47 7.18 16.65 1.65
CA SER A 47 6.84 15.90 2.87
C SER A 47 5.45 15.30 2.79
N VAL A 48 4.43 16.11 2.46
CA VAL A 48 3.05 15.65 2.32
C VAL A 48 2.94 14.56 1.24
N GLY A 49 3.58 14.76 0.09
CA GLY A 49 3.60 13.77 -0.99
C GLY A 49 4.20 12.43 -0.58
N LEU A 50 5.32 12.45 0.15
CA LEU A 50 5.99 11.24 0.65
C LEU A 50 5.18 10.53 1.73
N ILE A 51 4.59 11.27 2.66
CA ILE A 51 3.76 10.69 3.71
C ILE A 51 2.50 10.07 3.10
N ALA A 52 1.79 10.79 2.22
CA ALA A 52 0.59 10.29 1.57
C ALA A 52 0.89 9.08 0.67
N GLY A 53 1.93 9.17 -0.16
CA GLY A 53 2.36 8.06 -1.03
C GLY A 53 2.82 6.85 -0.24
N GLY A 54 3.58 7.06 0.84
CA GLY A 54 4.02 6.01 1.74
C GLY A 54 2.85 5.33 2.45
N ALA A 55 1.90 6.11 2.97
CA ALA A 55 0.68 5.61 3.60
C ALA A 55 -0.16 4.79 2.62
N LEU A 56 -0.34 5.24 1.38
CA LEU A 56 -1.07 4.49 0.35
C LEU A 56 -0.37 3.17 0.00
N LEU A 57 0.96 3.13 -0.06
CA LEU A 57 1.71 1.90 -0.26
C LEU A 57 1.52 0.92 0.90
N VAL A 58 1.59 1.40 2.14
CA VAL A 58 1.32 0.57 3.34
C VAL A 58 -0.12 0.05 3.32
N LEU A 59 -1.10 0.94 3.14
CA LEU A 59 -2.52 0.58 3.16
C LEU A 59 -2.87 -0.38 2.02
N GLY A 60 -2.50 -0.06 0.79
CA GLY A 60 -2.80 -0.88 -0.38
C GLY A 60 -2.03 -2.20 -0.40
N GLY A 61 -0.73 -2.16 -0.12
CA GLY A 61 0.15 -3.33 -0.23
C GLY A 61 0.15 -4.24 1.00
N ALA A 62 -0.01 -3.68 2.19
CA ALA A 62 0.16 -4.42 3.44
C ALA A 62 -1.12 -4.60 4.26
N VAL A 63 -2.17 -3.80 4.05
CA VAL A 63 -3.43 -3.91 4.80
C VAL A 63 -4.55 -4.45 3.91
N ALA A 64 -4.81 -3.81 2.77
CA ALA A 64 -5.87 -4.19 1.85
C ALA A 64 -5.65 -5.59 1.29
N ARG A 65 -4.42 -5.93 0.90
CA ARG A 65 -4.10 -7.26 0.34
C ARG A 65 -4.35 -8.42 1.32
N PRO A 66 -3.89 -8.38 2.59
CA PRO A 66 -4.29 -9.38 3.58
C PRO A 66 -5.78 -9.40 3.90
N ALA A 67 -6.43 -8.24 4.02
CA ALA A 67 -7.87 -8.16 4.28
C ALA A 67 -8.70 -8.78 3.15
N GLN A 68 -8.32 -8.53 1.89
CA GLN A 68 -8.93 -9.13 0.70
C GLN A 68 -8.77 -10.65 0.69
N ARG A 69 -7.58 -11.16 1.02
CA ARG A 69 -7.33 -12.61 1.12
C ARG A 69 -8.16 -13.26 2.24
N ALA A 70 -8.28 -12.58 3.39
CA ALA A 70 -9.13 -13.03 4.49
C ALA A 70 -10.61 -13.04 4.10
N ALA A 71 -11.09 -11.98 3.45
CA ALA A 71 -12.47 -11.88 2.95
C ALA A 71 -12.79 -12.97 1.92
N PHE A 72 -11.86 -13.30 1.02
CA PHE A 72 -12.07 -14.38 0.05
C PHE A 72 -12.13 -15.77 0.70
N ARG A 73 -11.33 -16.02 1.73
CA ARG A 73 -11.30 -17.33 2.42
C ARG A 73 -12.45 -17.51 3.42
N GLY A 74 -12.83 -16.47 4.14
CA GLY A 74 -13.80 -16.55 5.24
C GLY A 74 -15.18 -15.96 4.92
N GLY A 75 -15.27 -15.05 3.95
CA GLY A 75 -16.50 -14.28 3.69
C GLY A 75 -17.26 -14.69 2.43
N LEU A 76 -16.62 -15.35 1.46
CA LEU A 76 -17.29 -15.83 0.25
C LEU A 76 -17.73 -17.29 0.42
N PRO A 77 -19.04 -17.57 0.58
CA PRO A 77 -19.52 -18.94 0.67
C PRO A 77 -19.14 -19.72 -0.60
N ALA A 78 -18.75 -20.99 -0.43
CA ALA A 78 -18.48 -21.87 -1.55
C ALA A 78 -19.73 -21.99 -2.43
N GLY A 79 -19.59 -21.78 -3.75
CA GLY A 79 -20.70 -21.79 -4.70
C GLY A 79 -20.56 -20.75 -5.81
N ARG A 80 -21.68 -20.41 -6.47
CA ARG A 80 -21.71 -19.62 -7.72
C ARG A 80 -20.94 -18.30 -7.65
N LEU A 81 -20.93 -17.62 -6.51
CA LEU A 81 -20.23 -16.35 -6.31
C LEU A 81 -18.70 -16.51 -6.34
N ARG A 82 -18.19 -17.59 -5.76
CA ARG A 82 -16.76 -17.93 -5.78
C ARG A 82 -16.34 -18.35 -7.18
N ASP A 83 -17.15 -19.15 -7.87
CA ASP A 83 -16.90 -19.57 -9.25
C ASP A 83 -16.97 -18.41 -10.25
N TRP A 84 -17.87 -17.45 -9.99
CA TRP A 84 -17.95 -16.23 -10.79
C TRP A 84 -16.72 -15.34 -10.57
N GLY A 85 -16.29 -15.16 -9.32
CA GLY A 85 -15.06 -14.44 -8.98
C GLY A 85 -13.80 -15.08 -9.57
N GLN A 86 -13.74 -16.41 -9.63
CA GLN A 86 -12.65 -17.16 -10.27
C GLN A 86 -12.66 -17.03 -11.80
N ARG A 87 -13.82 -16.90 -12.45
CA ARG A 87 -13.88 -16.73 -13.90
C ARG A 87 -13.39 -15.36 -14.38
N HIS A 88 -13.43 -14.34 -13.53
CA HIS A 88 -13.03 -12.98 -13.89
C HIS A 88 -11.57 -12.70 -13.51
N ALA A 89 -10.73 -12.44 -14.52
CA ALA A 89 -9.30 -12.16 -14.33
C ALA A 89 -9.04 -11.00 -13.36
N LEU A 90 -9.90 -9.98 -13.36
CA LEU A 90 -9.78 -8.81 -12.50
C LEU A 90 -10.03 -9.15 -11.02
N LEU A 91 -11.02 -10.00 -10.74
CA LEU A 91 -11.33 -10.47 -9.38
C LEU A 91 -10.28 -11.47 -8.89
N ARG A 92 -9.78 -12.36 -9.76
CA ARG A 92 -8.63 -13.22 -9.45
C ARG A 92 -7.39 -12.40 -9.09
N TRP A 93 -7.10 -11.35 -9.88
CA TRP A 93 -6.00 -10.43 -9.59
C TRP A 93 -6.22 -9.66 -8.29
N TRP A 94 -7.46 -9.22 -8.03
CA TRP A 94 -7.84 -8.51 -6.81
C TRP A 94 -7.65 -9.38 -5.55
N TYR A 95 -8.12 -10.63 -5.57
CA TYR A 95 -8.02 -11.56 -4.43
C TYR A 95 -6.70 -12.34 -4.37
N TRP A 96 -5.81 -12.18 -5.35
CA TRP A 96 -4.51 -12.87 -5.44
C TRP A 96 -4.62 -14.40 -5.48
N VAL A 97 -5.60 -14.89 -6.23
CA VAL A 97 -5.91 -16.32 -6.39
C VAL A 97 -5.65 -16.75 -7.84
N ASP A 98 -5.25 -17.99 -8.02
CA ASP A 98 -5.07 -18.65 -9.31
C ASP A 98 -6.40 -19.07 -9.94
N GLU A 99 -6.35 -19.77 -11.06
CA GLU A 99 -7.53 -20.26 -11.78
C GLU A 99 -8.30 -21.33 -11.00
N THR A 100 -7.66 -21.99 -10.04
CA THR A 100 -8.27 -22.99 -9.15
C THR A 100 -8.79 -22.38 -7.85
N GLY A 101 -8.63 -21.07 -7.66
CA GLY A 101 -8.98 -20.37 -6.42
C GLY A 101 -8.06 -20.68 -5.24
N ARG A 102 -6.86 -21.20 -5.51
CA ARG A 102 -5.76 -21.32 -4.55
C ARG A 102 -4.89 -20.09 -4.61
N ASP A 103 -4.15 -19.83 -3.54
CA ASP A 103 -3.24 -18.68 -3.54
C ASP A 103 -2.22 -18.86 -4.64
N ARG A 104 -1.96 -17.78 -5.39
CA ARG A 104 -1.03 -17.80 -6.52
C ARG A 104 0.43 -18.14 -6.17
N ASP A 105 0.74 -18.17 -4.88
CA ASP A 105 2.07 -18.46 -4.31
C ASP A 105 2.08 -19.73 -3.43
N GLY A 106 0.99 -20.51 -3.45
CA GLY A 106 0.79 -21.71 -2.63
C GLY A 106 1.25 -22.98 -3.32
#